data_AF-A0A374NPC7-F1
#
_entry.id   AF-A0A374NPC7-F1
#
_cell.length_a   1.000
_cell.length_b   1.000
_cell.length_c   1.000
_cell.angle_alpha   90.00
_cell.angle_beta   90.00
_cell.angle_gamma   90.00
#
_symmetry.space_group_name_H-M   'P 1'
#
loop_
_entity.id
_entity.type
_entity.pdbx_description
1 polymer ?
#
loop_
_entity_poly.entity_id
_entity_poly.type
_entity_poly.pdbx_seq_one_letter_code
_entity_poly.pdbx_strand_id
1 'polypeptide(L)'
;MTKDEVKKLRMASPESLQFLNNATKFYNLMMMYRCAIREIQTKLEVLDDEFSVENNRNPISFIKTRIKQPNSIYDKLQKMGYEFTTENIQTYLNDVAGVRIVCAFIDDIYMISDLITQQDDIKVIEIKDYIKNPKSNGYRSYHMIVEIPVFFAKGKTPMRVELQIRTNGMDFWATLEHQLRYKKGIEEMPGYDEISEELLHSARAIIEADNEMQRIKDKIGMFHEI
;
A
#
# COMPACT_ATOMS: atom_id res chain seq x y z
N MET A 1 -24.40 -17.33 29.49
CA MET A 1 -23.90 -18.70 29.28
C MET A 1 -23.86 -19.43 30.61
N THR A 2 -24.43 -20.63 30.70
CA THR A 2 -24.49 -21.44 31.93
C THR A 2 -23.29 -22.41 32.03
N LYS A 3 -23.01 -22.93 33.24
CA LYS A 3 -21.91 -23.89 33.48
C LYS A 3 -22.00 -25.17 32.63
N ASP A 4 -23.19 -25.52 32.15
CA ASP A 4 -23.42 -26.69 31.29
C ASP A 4 -23.10 -26.44 29.80
N GLU A 5 -23.19 -25.21 29.31
CA GLU A 5 -22.76 -24.84 27.96
C GLU A 5 -21.23 -24.89 27.83
N VAL A 6 -20.52 -24.54 28.91
CA VAL A 6 -19.05 -24.66 29.00
C VAL A 6 -18.61 -26.13 29.09
N LYS A 7 -19.43 -27.00 29.68
CA LYS A 7 -19.14 -28.44 29.79
C LYS A 7 -19.37 -29.18 28.47
N LYS A 8 -20.30 -28.72 27.62
CA LYS A 8 -20.49 -29.25 26.25
C LYS A 8 -19.38 -28.86 25.26
N LEU A 9 -18.60 -27.82 25.55
CA LEU A 9 -17.36 -27.53 24.81
C LEU A 9 -16.21 -28.52 25.12
N ARG A 10 -16.37 -29.43 26.10
CA ARG A 10 -15.38 -30.48 26.41
C ARG A 10 -15.41 -31.65 25.42
N MET A 11 -15.28 -31.35 24.13
CA MET A 11 -14.87 -32.30 23.10
C MET A 11 -14.02 -31.62 22.02
N ALA A 12 -13.22 -30.60 22.38
CA ALA A 12 -12.24 -30.04 21.46
C ALA A 12 -11.01 -30.96 21.43
N SER A 13 -10.81 -31.66 20.33
CA SER A 13 -9.57 -32.40 20.09
C SER A 13 -8.36 -31.45 20.16
N PRO A 14 -7.14 -31.93 20.47
CA PRO A 14 -5.93 -31.11 20.44
C PRO A 14 -5.79 -30.29 19.15
N GLU A 15 -6.19 -30.87 18.02
CA GLU A 15 -6.18 -30.22 16.70
C GLU A 15 -7.17 -29.06 16.63
N SER A 16 -8.36 -29.23 17.21
CA SER A 16 -9.40 -28.19 17.24
C SER A 16 -8.96 -26.98 18.09
N LEU A 17 -8.30 -27.22 19.22
CA LEU A 17 -7.73 -26.16 20.06
C LEU A 17 -6.59 -25.44 19.34
N GLN A 18 -5.71 -26.18 18.67
CA GLN A 18 -4.61 -25.60 17.89
C GLN A 18 -5.13 -24.72 16.75
N PHE A 19 -6.18 -25.17 16.03
CA PHE A 19 -6.82 -24.39 14.98
C PHE A 19 -7.39 -23.07 15.51
N LEU A 20 -8.16 -23.11 16.60
CA LEU A 20 -8.75 -21.90 17.20
C LEU A 20 -7.68 -20.93 17.70
N ASN A 21 -6.59 -21.44 18.28
CA ASN A 21 -5.46 -20.62 18.71
C ASN A 21 -4.78 -19.92 17.51
N ASN A 22 -4.53 -20.66 16.43
CA ASN A 22 -3.92 -20.10 15.21
C ASN A 22 -4.82 -19.05 14.55
N ALA A 23 -6.12 -19.32 14.47
CA ALA A 23 -7.11 -18.37 13.96
C ALA A 23 -7.13 -17.08 14.80
N THR A 24 -7.13 -17.21 16.13
CA THR A 24 -7.11 -16.07 17.06
C THR A 24 -5.84 -15.23 16.88
N LYS A 25 -4.67 -15.86 16.79
CA LYS A 25 -3.40 -15.17 16.50
C LYS A 25 -3.46 -14.40 15.19
N PHE A 26 -3.98 -15.01 14.13
CA PHE A 26 -4.11 -14.37 12.82
C PHE A 26 -5.06 -13.17 12.87
N TYR A 27 -6.24 -13.29 13.47
CA TYR A 27 -7.18 -12.18 13.62
C TYR A 27 -6.59 -11.01 14.41
N ASN A 28 -5.84 -11.31 15.47
CA ASN A 28 -5.13 -10.30 16.25
C ASN A 28 -4.07 -9.59 15.41
N LEU A 29 -3.26 -10.34 14.65
CA LEU A 29 -2.27 -9.75 13.75
C LEU A 29 -2.91 -8.85 12.69
N MET A 30 -4.02 -9.28 12.08
CA MET A 30 -4.75 -8.47 11.10
C MET A 30 -5.32 -7.20 11.75
N MET A 31 -5.79 -7.28 13.01
CA MET A 31 -6.21 -6.09 13.77
C MET A 31 -5.06 -5.11 13.95
N MET A 32 -3.88 -5.60 14.33
CA MET A 32 -2.69 -4.77 14.50
C MET A 32 -2.29 -4.04 13.20
N TYR A 33 -2.39 -4.71 12.05
CA TYR A 33 -2.16 -4.06 10.75
C TYR A 33 -3.19 -2.98 10.42
N ARG A 34 -4.48 -3.10 10.80
CA ARG A 34 -5.41 -1.96 10.60
C ARG A 34 -5.09 -0.79 11.54
N CYS A 35 -4.60 -1.05 12.76
CA CYS A 35 -4.12 0.02 13.63
C CYS A 35 -2.93 0.74 12.99
N ALA A 36 -1.96 0.01 12.44
CA ALA A 36 -0.83 0.62 11.73
C ALA A 36 -1.29 1.48 10.52
N ILE A 37 -2.29 1.02 9.77
CA ILE A 37 -2.90 1.81 8.69
C ILE A 37 -3.49 3.11 9.23
N ARG A 38 -4.22 3.08 10.35
CA ARG A 38 -4.84 4.27 10.94
C ARG A 38 -3.79 5.29 11.36
N GLU A 39 -2.72 4.86 12.02
CA GLU A 39 -1.61 5.74 12.43
C GLU A 39 -1.00 6.47 11.23
N ILE A 40 -0.65 5.74 10.16
CA ILE A 40 -0.14 6.34 8.93
C ILE A 40 -1.18 7.25 8.27
N GLN A 41 -2.43 6.82 8.19
CA GLN A 41 -3.50 7.60 7.57
C GLN A 41 -3.69 8.93 8.30
N THR A 42 -3.72 8.94 9.63
CA THR A 42 -3.81 10.18 10.41
C THR A 42 -2.61 11.10 10.18
N LYS A 43 -1.38 10.56 10.12
CA LYS A 43 -0.19 11.37 9.80
C LYS A 43 -0.29 12.04 8.42
N LEU A 44 -0.84 11.33 7.43
CA LEU A 44 -1.07 11.87 6.09
C LEU A 44 -2.19 12.91 6.06
N GLU A 45 -3.29 12.68 6.78
CA GLU A 45 -4.41 13.61 6.90
C GLU A 45 -3.98 14.91 7.61
N VAL A 46 -3.11 14.84 8.61
CA VAL A 46 -2.54 16.05 9.24
C VAL A 46 -1.72 16.86 8.25
N LEU A 47 -0.87 16.21 7.44
CA LEU A 47 -0.13 16.90 6.37
C LEU A 47 -1.10 17.53 5.36
N ASP A 48 -2.14 16.80 4.95
CA ASP A 48 -3.19 17.29 4.05
C ASP A 48 -3.88 18.56 4.58
N ASP A 49 -4.25 18.55 5.87
CA ASP A 49 -4.87 19.69 6.55
C ASP A 49 -3.91 20.88 6.65
N GLU A 50 -2.64 20.66 7.01
CA GLU A 50 -1.60 21.71 7.06
C GLU A 50 -1.42 22.38 5.69
N PHE A 51 -1.33 21.59 4.63
CA PHE A 51 -1.25 22.12 3.26
C PHE A 51 -2.47 22.93 2.86
N SER A 52 -3.67 22.54 3.31
CA SER A 52 -4.89 23.25 2.97
C SER A 52 -4.97 24.67 3.57
N VAL A 53 -4.24 24.91 4.67
CA VAL A 53 -4.22 26.19 5.39
C VAL A 53 -3.05 27.07 4.93
N GLU A 54 -1.86 26.49 4.81
CA GLU A 54 -0.62 27.25 4.58
C GLU A 54 -0.30 27.48 3.12
N ASN A 55 -0.72 26.55 2.26
CA ASN A 55 -0.38 26.56 0.85
C ASN A 55 -1.67 26.77 0.05
N ASN A 56 -1.65 27.65 -0.94
CA ASN A 56 -2.80 27.89 -1.85
C ASN A 56 -3.17 26.64 -2.70
N ARG A 57 -2.63 25.46 -2.36
CA ARG A 57 -2.75 24.22 -3.09
C ARG A 57 -2.54 23.01 -2.18
N ASN A 58 -3.43 22.02 -2.33
CA ASN A 58 -3.28 20.72 -1.70
C ASN A 58 -2.50 19.74 -2.62
N PRO A 59 -1.38 19.14 -2.16
CA PRO A 59 -0.61 18.15 -2.91
C PRO A 59 -1.29 16.77 -3.01
N ILE A 60 -2.07 16.37 -2.00
CA ILE A 60 -2.75 15.08 -1.95
C ILE A 60 -4.16 15.24 -2.56
N SER A 61 -4.49 14.39 -3.53
CA SER A 61 -5.83 14.33 -4.11
C SER A 61 -6.73 13.40 -3.31
N PHE A 62 -6.24 12.22 -2.93
CA PHE A 62 -6.93 11.30 -2.03
C PHE A 62 -5.99 10.22 -1.47
N ILE A 63 -6.41 9.61 -0.37
CA ILE A 63 -5.74 8.49 0.29
C ILE A 63 -6.65 7.25 0.21
N LYS A 64 -6.10 6.12 -0.21
CA LYS A 64 -6.78 4.81 -0.19
C LYS A 64 -6.02 3.86 0.71
N THR A 65 -6.72 3.14 1.57
CA THR A 65 -6.09 2.14 2.45
C THR A 65 -6.61 0.73 2.16
N ARG A 66 -5.77 -0.28 2.38
CA ARG A 66 -6.15 -1.68 2.21
C ARG A 66 -5.36 -2.60 3.13
N ILE A 67 -6.03 -3.68 3.52
CA ILE A 67 -5.40 -4.84 4.14
C ILE A 67 -5.40 -5.97 3.11
N LYS A 68 -4.25 -6.65 3.01
CA LYS A 68 -4.10 -7.80 2.13
C LYS A 68 -5.06 -8.91 2.56
N GLN A 69 -5.79 -9.47 1.60
CA GLN A 69 -6.76 -10.53 1.87
C GLN A 69 -6.05 -11.81 2.36
N PRO A 70 -6.64 -12.59 3.29
CA PRO A 70 -6.03 -13.80 3.82
C PRO A 70 -5.54 -14.78 2.75
N ASN A 71 -6.35 -15.03 1.72
CA ASN A 71 -5.95 -15.91 0.61
C ASN A 71 -4.71 -15.36 -0.13
N SER A 72 -4.64 -14.05 -0.36
CA SER A 72 -3.48 -13.43 -1.00
C SER A 72 -2.24 -13.42 -0.10
N ILE A 73 -2.39 -13.45 1.23
CA ILE A 73 -1.28 -13.63 2.18
C ILE A 73 -0.76 -15.07 2.07
N TYR A 74 -1.67 -16.04 2.12
CA TYR A 74 -1.37 -17.47 1.98
C TYR A 74 -0.63 -17.75 0.67
N ASP A 75 -1.19 -17.34 -0.47
CA ASP A 75 -0.60 -17.57 -1.79
C ASP A 75 0.79 -16.95 -1.90
N LYS A 76 1.00 -15.77 -1.31
CA LYS A 76 2.30 -15.08 -1.34
C LYS A 76 3.35 -15.80 -0.51
N LEU A 77 3.01 -16.27 0.69
CA LEU A 77 3.93 -17.06 1.51
C LEU A 77 4.27 -18.40 0.86
N GLN A 78 3.27 -19.09 0.30
CA GLN A 78 3.49 -20.35 -0.42
C GLN A 78 4.42 -20.18 -1.64
N LYS A 79 4.24 -19.12 -2.44
CA LYS A 79 5.15 -18.78 -3.54
C LYS A 79 6.58 -18.50 -3.08
N MET A 80 6.76 -18.03 -1.85
CA MET A 80 8.06 -17.77 -1.24
C MET A 80 8.63 -19.00 -0.50
N GLY A 81 7.90 -20.12 -0.45
CA GLY A 81 8.31 -21.34 0.24
C GLY A 81 8.13 -21.33 1.76
N TYR A 82 7.28 -20.43 2.29
CA TYR A 82 7.04 -20.30 3.73
C TYR A 82 5.67 -20.84 4.15
N GLU A 83 5.63 -21.42 5.35
CA GLU A 83 4.38 -21.85 5.99
C GLU A 83 3.50 -20.65 6.37
N PHE A 84 2.19 -20.87 6.39
CA PHE A 84 1.21 -19.85 6.79
C PHE A 84 1.15 -19.71 8.32
N THR A 85 2.07 -18.93 8.87
CA THR A 85 2.15 -18.61 10.31
C THR A 85 2.22 -17.10 10.53
N THR A 86 1.76 -16.63 11.70
CA THR A 86 1.80 -15.20 12.05
C THR A 86 3.22 -14.63 12.09
N GLU A 87 4.19 -15.46 12.43
CA GLU A 87 5.62 -15.18 12.49
C GLU A 87 6.18 -14.97 11.07
N ASN A 88 5.85 -15.87 10.13
CA ASN A 88 6.26 -15.75 8.74
C ASN A 88 5.59 -14.55 8.05
N ILE A 89 4.32 -14.27 8.36
CA ILE A 89 3.62 -13.08 7.83
C ILE A 89 4.39 -11.81 8.21
N GLN A 90 4.73 -11.63 9.49
CA GLN A 90 5.45 -10.44 9.96
C GLN A 90 6.88 -10.34 9.43
N THR A 91 7.55 -11.49 9.28
CA THR A 91 8.95 -11.53 8.87
C THR A 91 9.11 -11.22 7.39
N TYR A 92 8.29 -11.84 6.54
CA TYR A 92 8.52 -11.89 5.09
C TYR A 92 7.59 -11.00 4.27
N LEU A 93 6.45 -10.55 4.81
CA LEU A 93 5.49 -9.74 4.06
C LEU A 93 5.53 -8.28 4.52
N ASN A 94 5.92 -7.39 3.60
CA ASN A 94 5.93 -5.95 3.84
C ASN A 94 4.63 -5.24 3.41
N ASP A 95 3.77 -5.91 2.62
CA ASP A 95 2.58 -5.34 1.98
C ASP A 95 1.26 -5.85 2.59
N VAL A 96 1.26 -6.25 3.87
CA VAL A 96 0.04 -6.66 4.58
C VAL A 96 -0.85 -5.46 4.85
N ALA A 97 -0.26 -4.38 5.37
CA ALA A 97 -0.86 -3.06 5.44
C ALA A 97 -0.38 -2.22 4.25
N GLY A 98 -1.31 -1.72 3.44
CA GLY A 98 -1.01 -0.88 2.29
C GLY A 98 -1.77 0.44 2.35
N VAL A 99 -1.05 1.54 2.14
CA VAL A 99 -1.60 2.89 2.00
C VAL A 99 -1.18 3.43 0.65
N ARG A 100 -2.14 3.93 -0.12
CA ARG A 100 -1.90 4.59 -1.40
C ARG A 100 -2.22 6.06 -1.27
N ILE A 101 -1.24 6.89 -1.59
CA ILE A 101 -1.36 8.33 -1.64
C ILE A 101 -1.37 8.72 -3.11
N VAL A 102 -2.44 9.39 -3.55
CA VAL A 102 -2.52 9.90 -4.92
C VAL A 102 -2.38 11.42 -4.86
N CYS A 103 -1.35 11.91 -5.53
CA CYS A 103 -0.97 13.31 -5.63
C CYS A 103 -1.39 13.89 -6.98
N ALA A 104 -1.46 15.21 -7.06
CA ALA A 104 -1.77 15.88 -8.31
C ALA A 104 -0.57 15.90 -9.29
N PHE A 105 0.65 16.14 -8.79
CA PHE A 105 1.85 16.23 -9.63
C PHE A 105 2.98 15.31 -9.14
N ILE A 106 4.01 15.15 -9.97
CA ILE A 106 5.15 14.26 -9.69
C ILE A 106 5.98 14.79 -8.53
N ASP A 107 6.25 16.10 -8.46
CA ASP A 107 7.06 16.67 -7.37
C ASP A 107 6.39 16.52 -6.00
N ASP A 108 5.05 16.57 -5.98
CA ASP A 108 4.29 16.38 -4.76
C ASP A 108 4.51 14.97 -4.17
N ILE A 109 4.80 13.97 -5.00
CA ILE A 109 5.12 12.61 -4.55
C ILE A 109 6.40 12.63 -3.72
N TYR A 110 7.44 13.29 -4.22
CA TYR A 110 8.73 13.38 -3.55
C TYR A 110 8.62 14.22 -2.27
N MET A 111 7.93 15.35 -2.34
CA MET A 111 7.66 16.20 -1.17
C MET A 111 6.95 15.43 -0.05
N ILE A 112 5.86 14.71 -0.36
CA ILE A 112 5.14 13.90 0.63
C ILE A 112 6.04 12.77 1.16
N SER A 113 6.85 12.13 0.31
CA SER A 113 7.78 11.11 0.77
C SER A 113 8.81 11.68 1.75
N ASP A 114 9.35 12.87 1.48
CA ASP A 114 10.35 13.50 2.34
C ASP A 114 9.72 13.90 3.68
N LEU A 115 8.53 14.51 3.68
CA LEU A 115 7.84 14.92 4.91
C LEU A 115 7.48 13.74 5.82
N ILE A 116 7.05 12.62 5.25
CA ILE A 116 6.78 11.39 6.02
C ILE A 116 8.10 10.89 6.64
N THR A 117 9.19 10.85 5.88
CA THR A 117 10.46 10.29 6.37
C THR A 117 11.22 11.18 7.35
N GLN A 118 10.85 12.46 7.45
CA GLN A 118 11.37 13.39 8.45
C GLN A 118 10.73 13.22 9.84
N GLN A 119 9.60 12.50 9.95
CA GLN A 119 8.98 12.21 11.24
C GLN A 119 9.87 11.27 12.06
N ASP A 120 10.11 11.61 13.32
CA ASP A 120 11.07 10.92 14.20
C ASP A 120 10.67 9.49 14.57
N ASP A 121 9.39 9.15 14.42
CA ASP A 121 8.82 7.83 14.70
C ASP A 121 8.64 6.96 13.44
N ILE A 122 9.09 7.41 12.27
CA ILE A 122 9.04 6.66 11.02
C ILE A 122 10.42 6.15 10.63
N LYS A 123 10.55 4.83 10.50
CA LYS A 123 11.77 4.20 9.99
C LYS A 123 11.56 3.70 8.57
N VAL A 124 12.37 4.18 7.63
CA VAL A 124 12.39 3.68 6.26
C VAL A 124 13.13 2.34 6.20
N ILE A 125 12.47 1.32 5.65
CA ILE A 125 13.02 -0.03 5.46
C ILE A 125 13.49 -0.25 4.03
N GLU A 126 12.71 0.19 3.05
CA GLU A 126 13.01 -0.01 1.63
C GLU A 126 12.33 1.09 0.79
N ILE A 127 13.02 1.57 -0.24
CA ILE A 127 12.45 2.47 -1.26
C ILE A 127 12.66 1.86 -2.64
N LYS A 128 11.61 1.85 -3.46
CA LYS A 128 11.65 1.51 -4.88
C LYS A 128 11.01 2.62 -5.70
N ASP A 129 11.86 3.37 -6.39
CA ASP A 129 11.43 4.46 -7.25
C ASP A 129 11.17 3.97 -8.68
N TYR A 130 9.93 3.50 -8.94
CA TYR A 130 9.47 3.16 -10.28
C TYR A 130 9.07 4.38 -11.11
N ILE A 131 9.18 5.59 -10.57
CA ILE A 131 8.97 6.83 -11.33
C ILE A 131 10.22 7.10 -12.16
N LYS A 132 11.41 6.99 -11.52
CA LYS A 132 12.73 7.09 -12.18
C LYS A 132 13.09 5.85 -12.99
N ASN A 133 12.75 4.66 -12.47
CA ASN A 133 13.03 3.38 -13.13
C ASN A 133 11.73 2.59 -13.36
N PRO A 134 10.91 2.96 -14.36
CA PRO A 134 9.66 2.27 -14.65
C PRO A 134 9.88 0.79 -14.93
N LYS A 135 8.88 -0.05 -14.63
CA LYS A 135 8.90 -1.45 -15.07
C LYS A 135 8.74 -1.54 -16.59
N SER A 136 9.11 -2.69 -17.16
CA SER A 136 8.99 -2.95 -18.60
C SER A 136 7.58 -2.78 -19.16
N ASN A 137 6.54 -3.04 -18.35
CA ASN A 137 5.14 -2.84 -18.74
C ASN A 137 4.68 -1.37 -18.69
N GLY A 138 5.55 -0.42 -18.33
CA GLY A 138 5.21 1.01 -18.21
C GLY A 138 4.71 1.41 -16.81
N TYR A 139 4.64 0.49 -15.86
CA TYR A 139 4.23 0.78 -14.50
C TYR A 139 5.16 1.78 -13.80
N ARG A 140 4.55 2.82 -13.22
CA ARG A 140 5.21 3.84 -12.38
C ARG A 140 4.49 4.02 -11.05
N SER A 141 5.26 4.20 -9.99
CA SER A 141 4.82 4.51 -8.63
C SER A 141 6.06 4.71 -7.77
N TYR A 142 5.96 5.50 -6.71
CA TYR A 142 6.98 5.52 -5.67
C TYR A 142 6.58 4.59 -4.53
N HIS A 143 7.38 3.56 -4.26
CA HIS A 143 7.10 2.56 -3.23
C HIS A 143 8.03 2.74 -2.05
N MET A 144 7.46 2.81 -0.85
CA MET A 144 8.22 2.94 0.38
C MET A 144 7.68 1.97 1.42
N ILE A 145 8.54 1.12 1.97
CA ILE A 145 8.22 0.31 3.14
C ILE A 145 8.70 1.06 4.37
N VAL A 146 7.76 1.40 5.24
CA VAL A 146 8.04 2.05 6.53
C VAL A 146 7.72 1.13 7.68
N GLU A 147 8.43 1.29 8.78
CA GLU A 147 8.15 0.69 10.08
C GLU A 147 7.77 1.79 11.06
N ILE A 148 6.60 1.66 11.68
CA ILE A 148 6.08 2.62 12.65
C ILE A 148 5.74 1.94 13.98
N PRO A 149 5.83 2.65 15.10
CA PRO A 149 5.38 2.13 16.37
C PRO A 149 3.86 2.21 16.51
N VAL A 150 3.24 1.10 16.89
CA VAL A 150 1.83 1.09 17.31
C VAL A 150 1.75 0.71 18.79
N PHE A 151 1.03 1.52 19.56
CA PHE A 151 0.91 1.35 21.00
C PHE A 151 -0.34 0.53 21.35
N PHE A 152 -0.13 -0.75 21.67
CA PHE A 152 -1.19 -1.64 22.14
C PHE A 152 -1.17 -1.74 23.67
N ALA A 153 -2.21 -2.34 24.26
CA ALA A 153 -2.30 -2.54 25.72
C ALA A 153 -1.10 -3.33 26.31
N LYS A 154 -0.44 -4.16 25.50
CA LYS A 154 0.74 -4.95 25.91
C LYS A 154 2.07 -4.23 25.65
N GLY A 155 2.03 -3.03 25.08
CA GLY A 155 3.20 -2.21 24.79
C GLY A 155 3.32 -1.80 23.33
N LYS A 156 4.44 -1.12 23.06
CA LYS A 156 4.84 -0.64 21.74
C LYS A 156 5.23 -1.81 20.85
N THR A 157 4.63 -1.93 19.68
CA THR A 157 4.98 -2.93 18.67
C THR A 157 5.32 -2.25 17.34
N PRO A 158 6.49 -2.52 16.75
CA PRO A 158 6.82 -2.03 15.41
C PRO A 158 5.96 -2.75 14.37
N MET A 159 5.34 -2.00 13.46
CA MET A 159 4.49 -2.53 12.39
C MET A 159 4.94 -1.96 11.04
N ARG A 160 5.03 -2.83 10.03
CA ARG A 160 5.37 -2.41 8.66
C ARG A 160 4.14 -2.01 7.87
N VAL A 161 4.28 -0.94 7.08
CA VAL A 161 3.26 -0.44 6.15
C VAL A 161 3.93 -0.15 4.81
N GLU A 162 3.33 -0.64 3.73
CA GLU A 162 3.71 -0.27 2.36
C GLU A 162 2.98 1.02 1.96
N LEU A 163 3.74 2.07 1.66
CA LEU A 163 3.24 3.31 1.07
C LEU A 163 3.48 3.28 -0.43
N GLN A 164 2.41 3.50 -1.20
CA GLN A 164 2.47 3.65 -2.65
C GLN A 164 2.04 5.07 -3.01
N ILE A 165 2.98 5.91 -3.42
CA ILE A 165 2.72 7.29 -3.78
C ILE A 165 2.69 7.39 -5.32
N ARG A 166 1.67 8.04 -5.87
CA ARG A 166 1.35 8.06 -7.31
C ARG A 166 0.75 9.40 -7.72
N THR A 167 0.81 9.73 -9.01
CA THR A 167 -0.07 10.76 -9.58
C THR A 167 -1.47 10.16 -9.88
N ASN A 168 -2.43 11.03 -10.19
CA ASN A 168 -3.73 10.61 -10.73
C ASN A 168 -3.58 9.73 -11.99
N GLY A 169 -2.70 10.10 -12.93
CA GLY A 169 -2.42 9.32 -14.13
C GLY A 169 -1.85 7.93 -13.82
N MET A 170 -0.89 7.86 -12.90
CA MET A 170 -0.30 6.59 -12.45
C MET A 170 -1.33 5.69 -11.75
N ASP A 171 -2.20 6.22 -10.88
CA ASP A 171 -3.23 5.41 -10.20
C ASP A 171 -4.28 4.89 -11.20
N PHE A 172 -4.69 5.73 -12.15
CA PHE A 172 -5.62 5.36 -13.21
C PHE A 172 -5.08 4.19 -14.04
N TRP A 173 -3.88 4.35 -14.60
CA TRP A 173 -3.27 3.30 -15.43
C TRP A 173 -3.06 2.01 -14.65
N ALA A 174 -2.46 2.07 -13.46
CA ALA A 174 -2.14 0.89 -12.68
C ALA A 174 -3.39 0.16 -12.17
N THR A 175 -4.50 0.87 -11.93
CA THR A 175 -5.76 0.24 -11.54
C THR A 175 -6.38 -0.52 -12.71
N LEU A 176 -6.42 0.09 -13.90
CA LEU A 176 -6.96 -0.55 -15.10
C LEU A 176 -6.10 -1.73 -15.57
N GLU A 177 -4.78 -1.55 -15.62
CA GLU A 177 -3.86 -2.63 -16.01
C GLU A 177 -4.01 -3.84 -15.09
N HIS A 178 -4.06 -3.62 -13.77
CA HIS A 178 -4.27 -4.70 -12.82
C HIS A 178 -5.64 -5.38 -13.02
N GLN A 179 -6.72 -4.62 -13.25
CA GLN A 179 -8.06 -5.18 -13.50
C GLN A 179 -8.10 -6.03 -14.77
N LEU A 180 -7.44 -5.59 -15.83
CA LEU A 180 -7.37 -6.30 -17.10
C LEU A 180 -6.56 -7.60 -16.96
N ARG A 181 -5.42 -7.55 -16.25
CA ARG A 181 -4.55 -8.71 -16.01
C ARG A 181 -5.07 -9.71 -14.99
N TYR A 182 -5.94 -9.30 -14.08
CA TYR A 182 -6.43 -10.17 -13.00
C TYR A 182 -7.32 -11.34 -13.49
N LYS A 183 -7.79 -11.32 -14.75
CA LYS A 183 -8.48 -12.48 -15.34
C LYS A 183 -7.48 -13.62 -15.54
N LYS A 184 -7.64 -14.70 -14.76
CA LYS A 184 -6.79 -15.91 -14.84
C LYS A 184 -6.69 -16.42 -16.27
N GLY A 185 -5.47 -16.75 -16.71
CA GLY A 185 -5.20 -17.34 -18.03
C GLY A 185 -5.09 -16.33 -19.17
N ILE A 186 -5.11 -15.02 -18.91
CA ILE A 186 -4.97 -14.01 -19.98
C ILE A 186 -3.59 -14.05 -20.65
N GLU A 187 -2.55 -14.47 -19.92
CA GLU A 187 -1.20 -14.63 -20.47
C GLU A 187 -1.11 -15.76 -21.50
N GLU A 188 -2.08 -16.69 -21.48
CA GLU A 188 -2.18 -17.81 -22.41
C GLU A 188 -3.15 -17.53 -23.57
N MET A 189 -3.78 -16.34 -23.60
CA MET A 189 -4.72 -15.96 -24.65
C MET A 189 -3.99 -15.45 -25.90
N PRO A 190 -4.46 -15.83 -27.11
CA PRO A 190 -4.00 -15.21 -28.35
C PRO A 190 -4.23 -13.68 -28.30
N GLY A 191 -3.22 -12.88 -28.65
CA GLY A 191 -3.28 -11.41 -28.62
C GLY A 191 -2.85 -10.76 -27.29
N TYR A 192 -2.36 -11.53 -26.32
CA TYR A 192 -1.85 -10.98 -25.06
C TYR A 192 -0.67 -10.02 -25.24
N ASP A 193 0.23 -10.31 -26.19
CA ASP A 193 1.37 -9.43 -26.50
C ASP A 193 0.88 -8.10 -27.08
N GLU A 194 -0.09 -8.13 -28.00
CA GLU A 194 -0.72 -6.93 -28.57
C GLU A 194 -1.38 -6.08 -27.46
N ILE A 195 -2.13 -6.71 -26.55
CA ILE A 195 -2.74 -6.03 -25.39
C ILE A 195 -1.65 -5.42 -24.50
N SER A 196 -0.54 -6.13 -24.28
CA SER A 196 0.57 -5.64 -23.46
C SER A 196 1.25 -4.43 -24.10
N GLU A 197 1.41 -4.42 -25.43
CA GLU A 197 1.91 -3.28 -26.19
C GLU A 197 0.96 -2.07 -26.13
N GLU A 198 -0.35 -2.29 -26.28
CA GLU A 198 -1.37 -1.23 -26.15
C GLU A 198 -1.39 -0.61 -24.75
N LEU A 199 -1.28 -1.45 -23.71
CA LEU A 199 -1.18 -0.98 -22.33
C LEU A 199 0.09 -0.15 -22.11
N LEU A 200 1.23 -0.58 -22.66
CA LEU A 200 2.49 0.16 -22.60
C LEU A 200 2.39 1.49 -23.35
N HIS A 201 1.77 1.51 -24.53
CA HIS A 201 1.53 2.74 -25.28
C HIS A 201 0.65 3.72 -24.49
N SER A 202 -0.42 3.22 -23.87
CA SER A 202 -1.28 4.01 -22.98
C SER A 202 -0.51 4.55 -21.76
N ALA A 203 0.40 3.76 -21.19
CA ALA A 203 1.27 4.20 -20.10
C ALA A 203 2.13 5.39 -20.52
N ARG A 204 2.74 5.33 -21.72
CA ARG A 204 3.59 6.40 -22.27
C ARG A 204 2.81 7.70 -22.48
N ALA A 205 1.60 7.62 -23.04
CA ALA A 205 0.75 8.80 -23.22
C ALA A 205 0.41 9.48 -21.88
N ILE A 206 0.12 8.69 -20.84
CA ILE A 206 -0.14 9.22 -19.49
C ILE A 206 1.12 9.86 -18.89
N ILE A 207 2.30 9.25 -19.08
CA ILE A 207 3.57 9.79 -18.62
C ILE A 207 3.86 11.15 -19.27
N GLU A 208 3.63 11.27 -20.57
CA GLU A 208 3.81 12.53 -21.29
C GLU A 208 2.87 13.61 -20.77
N ALA A 209 1.60 13.27 -20.54
CA ALA A 209 0.61 14.18 -19.96
C ALA A 209 1.01 14.64 -18.55
N ASP A 210 1.39 13.72 -17.66
CA ASP A 210 1.84 14.05 -16.29
C ASP A 210 3.07 14.99 -16.33
N ASN A 211 4.04 14.73 -17.20
CA ASN A 211 5.25 15.55 -17.34
C ASN A 211 4.96 16.94 -17.95
N GLU A 212 4.04 17.03 -18.91
CA GLU A 212 3.59 18.33 -19.45
C GLU A 212 2.89 19.14 -18.37
N MET A 213 1.97 18.52 -17.61
CA MET A 213 1.26 19.19 -16.52
C MET A 213 2.20 19.69 -15.43
N GLN A 214 3.21 18.90 -15.05
CA GLN A 214 4.27 19.36 -14.13
C GLN A 214 5.00 20.58 -14.69
N ARG A 215 5.45 20.55 -15.95
CA ARG A 215 6.14 21.70 -16.57
C ARG A 215 5.26 22.96 -16.63
N ILE A 216 3.95 22.80 -16.87
CA ILE A 216 3.01 23.92 -16.86
C ILE A 216 2.89 24.49 -15.43
N LYS A 217 2.74 23.64 -14.42
CA LYS A 217 2.74 24.07 -13.00
C LYS A 217 4.01 24.86 -12.67
N ASP A 218 5.18 24.34 -13.03
CA ASP A 218 6.47 24.98 -12.73
C ASP A 218 6.56 26.37 -13.37
N LYS A 219 6.12 26.51 -14.63
CA LYS A 219 6.03 27.80 -15.30
C LYS A 219 5.12 28.77 -14.57
N ILE A 220 3.92 28.34 -14.15
CA ILE A 220 2.96 29.21 -13.42
C ILE A 220 3.54 29.65 -12.06
N GLY A 221 4.24 28.75 -11.36
CA GLY A 221 4.93 29.07 -10.11
C GLY A 221 5.97 30.17 -10.28
N MET A 222 6.81 30.07 -11.32
CA MET A 222 7.79 31.12 -11.65
C MET A 222 7.15 32.49 -11.92
N PHE A 223 5.91 32.56 -12.42
CA PHE A 223 5.21 33.83 -12.66
C PHE A 223 4.58 34.45 -11.42
N HIS A 224 4.40 33.69 -10.33
CA HIS A 224 3.86 34.20 -9.05
C HIS A 224 4.95 34.57 -8.04
N GLU A 225 6.21 34.22 -8.31
CA GLU A 225 7.38 34.57 -7.50
C GLU A 225 8.18 35.78 -8.03
N ILE A 226 7.70 36.45 -9.09
CA ILE A 226 8.19 37.74 -9.62
C ILE A 226 7.19 38.83 -9.25
#